data_AF-A0A7V2EML2-F1
#
_entry.id   AF-A0A7V2EML2-F1
#
_cell.length_a   1.000
_cell.length_b   1.000
_cell.length_c   1.000
_cell.angle_alpha   90.00
_cell.angle_beta   90.00
_cell.angle_gamma   90.00
#
_symmetry.space_group_name_H-M   'P 1'
#
loop_
_entity.id
_entity.type
_entity.pdbx_description
1 polymer ?
#
loop_
_entity_poly.entity_id
_entity_poly.type
_entity_poly.pdbx_seq_one_letter_code
_entity_poly.pdbx_strand_id
1 'polypeptide(L)'
;MEMAEGTHRILIVDDDENLLRLLSETLEAIGYTALSANDGLRAIQMVKSEQIDLVIADISMPEMDGLQLLQQVKEFNQDIPVLLITGVNMNNIKDRVYQYGADAFLDKPFRISRIEQLLNRLLSHKGRRAKILVVDDNREFREQFASQLEELGFRVIEAADGGEALEKLSKDHIDSVVADYRMPDIDGLELAKRLKNDAPFTRVIIISGQALSPEDEDLLNESADAFLQKPFRLEQIQKMLNSFIKSGRKVIEK
;
A
#
# COMPACT_ATOMS: atom_id res chain seq x y z
N MET A 1 11.62 -22.37 15.92
CA MET A 1 10.40 -22.21 15.09
C MET A 1 9.33 -21.75 16.06
N GLU A 2 9.25 -20.43 16.27
CA GLU A 2 8.36 -19.82 17.25
C GLU A 2 7.07 -19.48 16.51
N MET A 3 6.01 -20.20 16.83
CA MET A 3 4.66 -19.94 16.32
C MET A 3 4.13 -18.72 17.07
N ALA A 4 3.90 -17.60 16.37
CA ALA A 4 3.27 -16.43 16.97
C ALA A 4 1.84 -16.79 17.41
N GLU A 5 1.55 -16.65 18.70
CA GLU A 5 0.19 -16.70 19.26
C GLU A 5 -0.73 -15.76 18.48
N GLY A 6 -1.99 -16.16 18.25
CA GLY A 6 -2.92 -15.46 17.36
C GLY A 6 -3.29 -14.05 17.84
N THR A 7 -2.60 -13.03 17.32
CA THR A 7 -2.69 -11.65 17.86
C THR A 7 -3.55 -10.68 17.07
N HIS A 8 -3.92 -10.95 15.81
CA HIS A 8 -4.65 -9.97 14.99
C HIS A 8 -6.13 -10.34 14.84
N ARG A 9 -7.00 -9.36 15.10
CA ARG A 9 -8.46 -9.45 14.99
C ARG A 9 -8.93 -8.89 13.65
N ILE A 10 -9.42 -9.77 12.78
CA ILE A 10 -9.85 -9.42 11.42
C ILE A 10 -11.38 -9.40 11.39
N LEU A 11 -11.96 -8.27 11.00
CA LEU A 11 -13.40 -8.15 10.78
C LEU A 11 -13.73 -8.43 9.32
N ILE A 12 -14.55 -9.44 9.07
CA ILE A 12 -15.09 -9.79 7.76
C ILE A 12 -16.52 -9.23 7.65
N VAL A 13 -16.82 -8.57 6.54
CA VAL A 13 -18.13 -7.97 6.27
C VAL A 13 -18.60 -8.37 4.87
N ASP A 14 -19.67 -9.15 4.80
CA ASP A 14 -20.30 -9.61 3.56
C ASP A 14 -21.74 -10.03 3.90
N ASP A 15 -22.70 -9.81 3.00
CA ASP A 15 -24.10 -10.21 3.19
C ASP A 15 -24.35 -11.70 2.91
N ASP A 16 -23.39 -12.41 2.30
CA ASP A 16 -23.40 -13.86 2.13
C ASP A 16 -22.83 -14.58 3.37
N GLU A 17 -23.74 -15.16 4.17
CA GLU A 17 -23.39 -15.96 5.35
C GLU A 17 -22.43 -17.13 5.05
N ASN A 18 -22.48 -17.71 3.85
CA ASN A 18 -21.59 -18.81 3.49
C ASN A 18 -20.16 -18.30 3.29
N LEU A 19 -19.99 -17.11 2.70
CA LEU A 19 -18.67 -16.52 2.51
C LEU A 19 -18.09 -16.06 3.84
N LEU A 20 -18.91 -15.43 4.70
CA LEU A 20 -18.50 -15.08 6.06
C LEU A 20 -17.96 -16.30 6.81
N ARG A 21 -18.69 -17.42 6.77
CA ARG A 21 -18.29 -18.66 7.42
C ARG A 21 -17.00 -19.22 6.85
N LEU A 22 -16.91 -19.34 5.52
CA LEU A 22 -15.72 -19.86 4.83
C LEU A 22 -14.47 -19.03 5.18
N LEU A 23 -14.58 -17.71 5.11
CA LEU A 23 -13.47 -16.81 5.43
C LEU A 23 -13.11 -16.89 6.91
N SER A 24 -14.09 -16.91 7.80
CA SER A 24 -13.83 -17.02 9.25
C SER A 24 -13.07 -18.29 9.58
N GLU A 25 -13.54 -19.46 9.12
CA GLU A 25 -12.88 -20.75 9.32
C GLU A 25 -11.46 -20.76 8.72
N THR A 26 -11.28 -20.13 7.56
CA THR A 26 -9.97 -20.02 6.90
C THR A 26 -9.00 -19.15 7.71
N LEU A 27 -9.43 -17.98 8.17
CA LEU A 27 -8.61 -17.04 8.94
C LEU A 27 -8.22 -17.62 10.31
N GLU A 28 -9.14 -18.31 10.96
CA GLU A 28 -8.87 -19.01 12.22
C GLU A 28 -7.86 -20.14 12.02
N ALA A 29 -7.96 -20.91 10.93
CA ALA A 29 -7.02 -21.98 10.61
C ALA A 29 -5.58 -21.50 10.40
N ILE A 30 -5.40 -20.26 9.92
CA ILE A 30 -4.08 -19.63 9.73
C ILE A 30 -3.63 -18.76 10.92
N GLY A 31 -4.37 -18.79 12.04
CA GLY A 31 -3.96 -18.20 13.31
C GLY A 31 -4.45 -16.78 13.59
N TYR A 32 -5.43 -16.27 12.86
CA TYR A 32 -6.08 -14.98 13.15
C TYR A 32 -7.34 -15.15 13.99
N THR A 33 -7.76 -14.10 14.69
CA THR A 33 -9.09 -14.05 15.31
C THR A 33 -10.07 -13.46 14.29
N ALA A 34 -11.03 -14.25 13.81
CA ALA A 34 -12.06 -13.79 12.90
C ALA A 34 -13.26 -13.21 13.66
N LEU A 35 -13.74 -12.06 13.20
CA LEU A 35 -15.00 -11.45 13.60
C LEU A 35 -15.83 -11.27 12.33
N SER A 36 -17.15 -11.45 12.40
CA SER A 36 -18.03 -11.35 11.23
C SER A 36 -19.19 -10.39 11.47
N ALA A 37 -19.51 -9.60 10.45
CA ALA A 37 -20.71 -8.79 10.37
C ALA A 37 -21.40 -9.04 9.02
N ASN A 38 -22.72 -9.18 9.04
CA ASN A 38 -23.53 -9.44 7.85
C ASN A 38 -24.03 -8.15 7.16
N ASP A 39 -23.70 -6.98 7.71
CA ASP A 39 -24.05 -5.68 7.16
C ASP A 39 -23.06 -4.59 7.64
N GLY A 40 -23.03 -3.47 6.91
CA GLY A 40 -22.13 -2.35 7.19
C GLY A 40 -22.41 -1.64 8.53
N LEU A 41 -23.68 -1.56 8.97
CA LEU A 41 -24.04 -0.89 10.23
C LEU A 41 -23.48 -1.67 11.43
N ARG A 42 -23.61 -2.99 11.41
CA ARG A 42 -23.06 -3.89 12.43
C ARG A 42 -21.54 -3.85 12.41
N ALA A 43 -20.92 -3.82 11.23
CA ALA A 43 -19.48 -3.69 11.11
C ALA A 43 -18.96 -2.41 11.79
N ILE A 44 -19.62 -1.27 11.59
CA ILE A 44 -19.23 -0.01 12.22
C ILE A 44 -19.38 -0.04 13.75
N GLN A 45 -20.43 -0.68 14.26
CA GLN A 45 -20.56 -0.89 15.71
C GLN A 45 -19.37 -1.67 16.25
N MET A 46 -19.00 -2.76 15.58
CA MET A 46 -17.87 -3.62 15.97
C MET A 46 -16.53 -2.89 15.89
N VAL A 47 -16.29 -2.12 14.83
CA VAL A 47 -15.08 -1.29 14.70
C VAL A 47 -14.93 -0.31 15.87
N LYS A 48 -16.06 0.21 16.39
CA LYS A 48 -16.06 1.16 17.52
C LYS A 48 -15.95 0.49 18.89
N SER A 49 -16.40 -0.76 19.04
CA SER A 49 -16.45 -1.45 20.33
C SER A 49 -15.32 -2.47 20.54
N GLU A 50 -14.69 -2.94 19.46
CA GLU A 50 -13.65 -3.96 19.49
C GLU A 50 -12.32 -3.42 18.97
N GLN A 51 -11.22 -4.07 19.35
CA GLN A 51 -9.94 -3.82 18.68
C GLN A 51 -9.93 -4.58 17.35
N ILE A 52 -9.95 -3.83 16.24
CA ILE A 52 -9.86 -4.37 14.89
C ILE A 52 -8.48 -4.05 14.30
N ASP A 53 -7.84 -5.07 13.75
CA ASP A 53 -6.53 -4.95 13.10
C ASP A 53 -6.62 -4.82 11.59
N LEU A 54 -7.68 -5.34 10.98
CA LEU A 54 -7.95 -5.25 9.56
C LEU A 54 -9.44 -5.49 9.30
N VAL A 55 -10.00 -4.79 8.32
CA VAL A 55 -11.36 -5.04 7.81
C VAL A 55 -11.26 -5.65 6.41
N ILE A 56 -11.93 -6.77 6.19
CA ILE A 56 -12.21 -7.33 4.87
C ILE A 56 -13.69 -7.05 4.60
N ALA A 57 -14.02 -6.34 3.53
CA ALA A 57 -15.42 -6.02 3.24
C ALA A 57 -15.77 -6.24 1.76
N ASP A 58 -16.95 -6.79 1.50
CA ASP A 58 -17.51 -6.79 0.16
C ASP A 58 -17.96 -5.39 -0.25
N ILE A 59 -17.82 -5.06 -1.53
CA ILE A 59 -18.30 -3.78 -2.05
C ILE A 59 -19.82 -3.78 -2.19
N SER A 60 -20.43 -4.87 -2.64
CA SER A 60 -21.84 -4.94 -3.05
C SER A 60 -22.73 -5.47 -1.93
N MET A 61 -22.87 -4.69 -0.86
CA MET A 61 -23.77 -4.99 0.26
C MET A 61 -25.02 -4.11 0.24
N PRO A 62 -26.17 -4.61 0.72
CA PRO A 62 -27.39 -3.81 0.86
C PRO A 62 -27.26 -2.74 1.96
N GLU A 63 -28.06 -1.69 1.84
CA GLU A 63 -28.16 -0.53 2.75
C GLU A 63 -26.90 0.35 2.85
N MET A 64 -25.76 -0.25 3.21
CA MET A 64 -24.44 0.38 3.26
C MET A 64 -23.45 -0.46 2.47
N ASP A 65 -22.96 0.11 1.37
CA ASP A 65 -21.97 -0.55 0.52
C ASP A 65 -20.56 -0.54 1.15
N GLY A 66 -19.65 -1.35 0.61
CA GLY A 66 -18.28 -1.45 1.13
C GLY A 66 -17.46 -0.16 1.02
N LEU A 67 -17.80 0.73 0.08
CA LEU A 67 -17.12 2.03 -0.07
C LEU A 67 -17.57 3.01 1.01
N GLN A 68 -18.86 3.04 1.33
CA GLN A 68 -19.41 3.81 2.43
C GLN A 68 -18.88 3.29 3.78
N LEU A 69 -18.81 1.97 3.95
CA LEU A 69 -18.21 1.34 5.12
C LEU A 69 -16.74 1.76 5.27
N LEU A 70 -15.95 1.66 4.20
CA LEU A 70 -14.55 2.10 4.16
C LEU A 70 -14.40 3.54 4.65
N GLN A 71 -15.21 4.47 4.13
CA GLN A 71 -15.15 5.88 4.53
C GLN A 71 -15.39 6.05 6.04
N GLN A 72 -16.39 5.38 6.60
CA GLN A 72 -16.69 5.46 8.03
C GLN A 72 -15.63 4.79 8.91
N VAL A 73 -15.05 3.66 8.46
CA VAL A 73 -13.93 3.02 9.16
C VAL A 73 -12.73 3.97 9.19
N LYS A 74 -12.39 4.59 8.06
CA LYS A 74 -11.29 5.55 7.97
C LYS A 74 -11.57 6.87 8.69
N GLU A 75 -12.83 7.28 8.83
CA GLU A 75 -13.18 8.43 9.66
C GLU A 75 -12.91 8.14 11.15
N PHE A 76 -13.27 6.93 11.60
CA PHE A 76 -13.04 6.48 12.97
C PHE A 76 -11.56 6.22 13.27
N ASN A 77 -10.89 5.44 12.42
CA ASN A 77 -9.48 5.09 12.58
C ASN A 77 -8.81 4.83 11.22
N GLN A 78 -7.93 5.74 10.83
CA GLN A 78 -7.22 5.72 9.54
C GLN A 78 -6.18 4.61 9.45
N ASP A 79 -5.70 4.14 10.60
CA ASP A 79 -4.67 3.12 10.69
C ASP A 79 -5.22 1.71 10.58
N ILE A 80 -6.55 1.51 10.56
CA ILE A 80 -7.16 0.21 10.30
C ILE A 80 -7.10 -0.03 8.79
N PRO A 81 -6.28 -0.98 8.28
CA PRO A 81 -6.29 -1.32 6.87
C PRO A 81 -7.64 -1.93 6.48
N VAL A 82 -8.11 -1.58 5.28
CA VAL A 82 -9.34 -2.11 4.69
C VAL A 82 -9.02 -2.77 3.35
N LEU A 83 -9.30 -4.08 3.27
CA LEU A 83 -9.26 -4.88 2.05
C LEU A 83 -10.68 -4.99 1.49
N LEU A 84 -10.91 -4.43 0.31
CA LEU A 84 -12.20 -4.56 -0.37
C LEU A 84 -12.21 -5.75 -1.32
N ILE A 85 -13.28 -6.53 -1.26
CA ILE A 85 -13.54 -7.65 -2.16
C ILE A 85 -14.65 -7.24 -3.13
N THR A 86 -14.49 -7.54 -4.43
CA THR A 86 -15.45 -7.14 -5.46
C THR A 86 -15.71 -8.23 -6.48
N GLY A 87 -16.96 -8.38 -6.92
CA GLY A 87 -17.34 -9.20 -8.07
C GLY A 87 -17.22 -8.51 -9.43
N VAL A 88 -16.91 -7.20 -9.45
CA VAL A 88 -16.83 -6.41 -10.68
C VAL A 88 -15.38 -6.28 -11.15
N ASN A 89 -15.13 -6.57 -12.42
CA ASN A 89 -13.79 -6.57 -13.01
C ASN A 89 -13.07 -5.22 -12.81
N MET A 90 -12.02 -5.24 -11.99
CA MET A 90 -11.25 -4.06 -11.58
C MET A 90 -10.66 -3.27 -12.76
N ASN A 91 -10.42 -3.87 -13.93
CA ASN A 91 -9.79 -3.18 -15.06
C ASN A 91 -10.58 -1.94 -15.52
N ASN A 92 -11.89 -1.89 -15.26
CA ASN A 92 -12.75 -0.75 -15.62
C ASN A 92 -12.91 0.28 -14.48
N ILE A 93 -12.44 -0.03 -13.27
CA ILE A 93 -12.74 0.74 -12.05
C ILE A 93 -11.49 1.06 -11.23
N LYS A 94 -10.31 0.51 -11.60
CA LYS A 94 -9.00 0.74 -10.95
C LYS A 94 -8.81 2.22 -10.59
N ASP A 95 -8.96 3.12 -11.56
CA ASP A 95 -8.71 4.56 -11.35
C ASP A 95 -9.72 5.24 -10.41
N ARG A 96 -10.95 4.74 -10.33
CA ARG A 96 -11.97 5.28 -9.39
C ARG A 96 -11.84 4.67 -8.00
N VAL A 97 -11.43 3.40 -7.92
CA VAL A 97 -11.42 2.62 -6.69
C VAL A 97 -10.23 2.99 -5.79
N TYR A 98 -9.07 3.32 -6.37
CA TYR A 98 -7.96 3.93 -5.63
C TYR A 98 -8.32 5.29 -4.97
N GLN A 99 -9.35 5.99 -5.47
CA GLN A 99 -9.78 7.30 -4.93
C GLN A 99 -10.52 7.16 -3.58
N TYR A 100 -11.05 5.98 -3.25
CA TYR A 100 -11.83 5.78 -2.02
C TYR A 100 -10.97 5.50 -0.76
N GLY A 101 -9.65 5.29 -0.92
CA GLY A 101 -8.71 5.17 0.20
C GLY A 101 -8.65 3.79 0.85
N ALA A 102 -8.98 2.72 0.13
CA ALA A 102 -8.75 1.35 0.59
C ALA A 102 -7.29 0.95 0.39
N ASP A 103 -6.76 0.17 1.33
CA ASP A 103 -5.35 -0.24 1.35
C ASP A 103 -5.07 -1.39 0.36
N ALA A 104 -6.12 -2.14 -0.02
CA ALA A 104 -6.04 -3.24 -0.96
C ALA A 104 -7.40 -3.59 -1.58
N PHE A 105 -7.34 -4.29 -2.71
CA PHE A 105 -8.52 -4.82 -3.39
C PHE A 105 -8.29 -6.26 -3.86
N LEU A 106 -9.38 -7.03 -3.95
CA LEU A 106 -9.37 -8.42 -4.41
C LEU A 106 -10.61 -8.74 -5.25
N ASP A 107 -10.40 -9.20 -6.49
CA ASP A 107 -11.48 -9.64 -7.37
C ASP A 107 -12.02 -11.03 -6.96
N LYS A 108 -13.34 -11.22 -6.98
CA LYS A 108 -14.01 -12.52 -6.99
C LYS A 108 -14.01 -13.06 -8.44
N PRO A 109 -13.70 -14.36 -8.66
CA PRO A 109 -13.29 -15.35 -7.67
C PRO A 109 -11.82 -15.18 -7.28
N PHE A 110 -11.52 -15.39 -6.00
CA PHE A 110 -10.16 -15.32 -5.45
C PHE A 110 -9.67 -16.67 -4.92
N ARG A 111 -8.35 -16.79 -4.76
CA ARG A 111 -7.71 -17.90 -4.05
C ARG A 111 -7.37 -17.47 -2.63
N ILE A 112 -7.49 -18.40 -1.67
CA ILE A 112 -7.12 -18.17 -0.27
C ILE A 112 -5.68 -17.67 -0.12
N SER A 113 -4.74 -18.24 -0.89
CA SER A 113 -3.33 -17.82 -0.89
C SER A 113 -3.15 -16.32 -1.22
N ARG A 114 -4.06 -15.72 -2.00
CA ARG A 114 -4.02 -14.30 -2.31
C ARG A 114 -4.49 -13.44 -1.14
N ILE A 115 -5.49 -13.91 -0.38
CA ILE A 115 -5.91 -13.27 0.87
C ILE A 115 -4.75 -13.27 1.86
N GLU A 116 -4.11 -14.42 2.09
CA GLU A 116 -2.97 -14.54 3.00
C GLU A 116 -1.84 -13.55 2.65
N GLN A 117 -1.47 -13.45 1.37
CA GLN A 117 -0.48 -12.48 0.90
C GLN A 117 -0.87 -11.03 1.23
N LEU A 118 -2.14 -10.68 0.98
CA LEU A 118 -2.66 -9.34 1.25
C LEU A 118 -2.74 -9.06 2.75
N LEU A 119 -3.15 -10.03 3.57
CA LEU A 119 -3.19 -9.90 5.04
C LEU A 119 -1.80 -9.71 5.63
N ASN A 120 -0.84 -10.56 5.26
CA ASN A 120 0.54 -10.44 5.70
C ASN A 120 1.13 -9.07 5.34
N ARG A 121 0.86 -8.60 4.12
CA ARG A 121 1.22 -7.25 3.70
C ARG A 121 0.57 -6.23 4.63
N LEU A 122 -0.76 -6.14 4.65
CA LEU A 122 -1.53 -5.12 5.34
C LEU A 122 -1.27 -5.05 6.85
N LEU A 123 -1.25 -6.20 7.53
CA LEU A 123 -1.05 -6.28 8.98
C LEU A 123 0.38 -5.94 9.37
N SER A 124 1.37 -6.28 8.55
CA SER A 124 2.75 -5.90 8.86
C SER A 124 2.95 -4.38 8.82
N HIS A 125 2.05 -3.58 8.24
CA HIS A 125 2.09 -2.10 8.19
C HIS A 125 1.61 -1.38 9.47
N LYS A 126 0.95 -2.06 10.42
CA LYS A 126 0.36 -1.40 11.60
C LYS A 126 1.49 -0.92 12.54
N GLY A 127 1.61 0.39 12.76
CA GLY A 127 2.59 0.97 13.69
C GLY A 127 4.07 0.89 13.27
N ARG A 128 4.41 0.36 12.08
CA ARG A 128 5.80 0.38 11.59
C ARG A 128 6.17 1.70 10.92
N ARG A 129 7.41 2.14 11.15
CA ARG A 129 8.08 3.15 10.34
C ARG A 129 8.06 2.70 8.87
N ALA A 130 7.58 3.55 7.97
CA ALA A 130 7.52 3.21 6.56
C ALA A 130 8.94 2.97 6.01
N LYS A 131 9.08 1.94 5.19
CA LYS A 131 10.33 1.46 4.63
C LYS A 131 10.50 2.05 3.23
N ILE A 132 11.51 2.90 3.08
CA ILE A 132 11.80 3.64 1.86
C ILE A 132 13.06 3.05 1.24
N LEU A 133 13.01 2.70 -0.04
CA LEU A 133 14.18 2.32 -0.81
C LEU A 133 14.73 3.56 -1.51
N VAL A 134 15.96 3.95 -1.20
CA VAL A 134 16.69 5.01 -1.91
C VAL A 134 17.61 4.37 -2.93
N VAL A 135 17.46 4.73 -4.20
CA VAL A 135 18.27 4.23 -5.31
C VAL A 135 19.02 5.40 -5.94
N ASP A 136 20.34 5.44 -5.81
CA ASP A 136 21.16 6.49 -6.42
C ASP A 136 22.59 5.94 -6.58
N ASP A 137 23.19 6.14 -7.75
CA ASP A 137 24.54 5.65 -8.07
C ASP A 137 25.63 6.49 -7.38
N ASN A 138 25.31 7.73 -7.01
CA ASN A 138 26.16 8.57 -6.19
C ASN A 138 26.06 8.17 -4.72
N ARG A 139 27.07 7.41 -4.28
CA ARG A 139 27.19 6.93 -2.90
C ARG A 139 27.07 8.02 -1.84
N GLU A 140 27.73 9.15 -2.01
CA GLU A 140 27.74 10.24 -1.01
C GLU A 140 26.34 10.84 -0.86
N PHE A 141 25.68 11.11 -1.98
CA PHE A 141 24.31 11.62 -1.97
C PHE A 141 23.33 10.60 -1.38
N ARG A 142 23.45 9.32 -1.76
CA ARG A 142 22.61 8.23 -1.27
C ARG A 142 22.71 8.07 0.25
N GLU A 143 23.92 8.00 0.80
CA GLU A 143 24.17 7.85 2.24
C GLU A 143 23.66 9.06 3.03
N GLN A 144 23.89 10.28 2.53
CA GLN A 144 23.40 11.51 3.14
C GLN A 144 21.87 11.55 3.14
N PHE A 145 21.25 11.24 2.00
CA PHE A 145 19.81 11.30 1.84
C PHE A 145 19.09 10.20 2.63
N ALA A 146 19.67 9.01 2.71
CA ALA A 146 19.20 7.95 3.58
C ALA A 146 19.20 8.38 5.04
N SER A 147 20.31 8.93 5.53
CA SER A 147 20.43 9.42 6.92
C SER A 147 19.34 10.47 7.24
N GLN A 148 19.11 11.41 6.33
CA GLN A 148 18.06 12.42 6.48
C GLN A 148 16.65 11.82 6.56
N LEU A 149 16.33 10.81 5.75
CA LEU A 149 15.03 10.13 5.82
C LEU A 149 14.87 9.30 7.10
N GLU A 150 15.95 8.70 7.61
CA GLU A 150 15.93 8.00 8.89
C GLU A 150 15.65 8.94 10.07
N GLU A 151 16.24 10.14 10.07
CA GLU A 151 15.96 11.19 11.07
C GLU A 151 14.49 11.62 11.06
N LEU A 152 13.83 11.58 9.89
CA LEU A 152 12.40 11.84 9.74
C LEU A 152 11.52 10.67 10.21
N GLY A 153 12.12 9.58 10.69
CA GLY A 153 11.43 8.43 11.26
C GLY A 153 11.05 7.36 10.23
N PHE A 154 11.63 7.37 9.04
CA PHE A 154 11.53 6.26 8.09
C PHE A 154 12.53 5.15 8.42
N ARG A 155 12.29 3.94 7.91
CA ARG A 155 13.33 2.92 7.77
C ARG A 155 13.86 3.04 6.35
N VAL A 156 15.17 3.14 6.17
CA VAL A 156 15.74 3.28 4.82
C VAL A 156 16.47 2.01 4.43
N ILE A 157 16.30 1.63 3.17
CA ILE A 157 17.12 0.66 2.47
C ILE A 157 17.78 1.42 1.34
N GLU A 158 19.06 1.18 1.10
CA GLU A 158 19.80 1.80 0.00
C GLU A 158 19.97 0.82 -1.15
N ALA A 159 20.10 1.29 -2.38
CA ALA A 159 20.59 0.54 -3.53
C ALA A 159 21.42 1.47 -4.43
N ALA A 160 22.49 0.94 -5.03
CA ALA A 160 23.38 1.70 -5.90
C ALA A 160 22.88 1.78 -7.34
N ASP A 161 22.00 0.86 -7.75
CA ASP A 161 21.47 0.79 -9.11
C ASP A 161 20.08 0.10 -9.13
N GLY A 162 19.43 0.12 -10.30
CA GLY A 162 18.12 -0.49 -10.46
C GLY A 162 18.13 -2.03 -10.35
N GLY A 163 19.25 -2.70 -10.59
CA GLY A 163 19.38 -4.15 -10.43
C GLY A 163 19.33 -4.56 -8.96
N GLU A 164 20.16 -3.91 -8.12
CA GLU A 164 20.14 -4.08 -6.67
C GLU A 164 18.78 -3.67 -6.08
N ALA A 165 18.16 -2.61 -6.61
CA ALA A 165 16.83 -2.18 -6.19
C ALA A 165 15.79 -3.29 -6.40
N LEU A 166 15.74 -3.89 -7.60
CA LEU A 166 14.82 -4.98 -7.92
C LEU A 166 15.08 -6.23 -7.06
N GLU A 167 16.35 -6.56 -6.78
CA GLU A 167 16.68 -7.67 -5.89
C GLU A 167 16.10 -7.43 -4.48
N LYS A 168 16.26 -6.22 -3.94
CA LYS A 168 15.74 -5.87 -2.61
C LYS A 168 14.21 -5.84 -2.58
N LEU A 169 13.57 -5.31 -3.62
CA LEU A 169 12.11 -5.34 -3.81
C LEU A 169 11.54 -6.76 -3.84
N SER A 170 12.31 -7.74 -4.33
CA SER A 170 11.87 -9.14 -4.33
C SER A 170 11.93 -9.81 -2.95
N LYS A 171 12.79 -9.33 -2.05
CA LYS A 171 13.05 -9.92 -0.72
C LYS A 171 12.29 -9.21 0.40
N ASP A 172 12.10 -7.92 0.27
CA ASP A 172 11.56 -7.04 1.28
C ASP A 172 10.35 -6.26 0.77
N HIS A 173 9.33 -6.16 1.60
CA HIS A 173 8.25 -5.21 1.36
C HIS A 173 8.77 -3.78 1.49
N ILE A 174 8.57 -2.96 0.46
CA ILE A 174 8.98 -1.54 0.41
C ILE A 174 7.74 -0.67 0.16
N ASP A 175 7.56 0.35 1.00
CA ASP A 175 6.42 1.26 0.94
C ASP A 175 6.57 2.30 -0.17
N SER A 176 7.79 2.81 -0.37
CA SER A 176 8.08 3.72 -1.47
C SER A 176 9.53 3.60 -1.93
N VAL A 177 9.75 3.83 -3.21
CA VAL A 177 11.06 3.91 -3.86
C VAL A 177 11.31 5.36 -4.22
N VAL A 178 12.51 5.85 -3.91
CA VAL A 178 13.00 7.16 -4.33
C VAL A 178 14.26 6.90 -5.13
N ALA A 179 14.19 7.07 -6.46
CA ALA A 179 15.26 6.68 -7.37
C ALA A 179 15.79 7.86 -8.17
N ASP A 180 17.10 7.92 -8.40
CA ASP A 180 17.65 8.84 -9.39
C ASP A 180 17.19 8.45 -10.80
N TYR A 181 17.00 9.44 -11.65
CA TYR A 181 16.60 9.23 -13.03
C TYR A 181 17.72 8.57 -13.84
N ARG A 182 18.99 8.95 -13.61
CA ARG A 182 20.15 8.48 -14.37
C ARG A 182 20.97 7.53 -13.51
N MET A 183 20.85 6.24 -13.79
CA MET A 183 21.62 5.19 -13.13
C MET A 183 22.20 4.23 -14.17
N PRO A 184 23.31 3.53 -13.87
CA PRO A 184 23.83 2.47 -14.73
C PRO A 184 22.84 1.31 -14.83
N ASP A 185 22.93 0.58 -15.95
CA ASP A 185 22.14 -0.61 -16.30
C ASP A 185 20.63 -0.38 -16.42
N ILE A 186 19.96 -0.18 -15.28
CA ILE A 186 18.52 0.09 -15.19
C ILE A 186 18.34 1.50 -14.63
N ASP A 187 17.87 2.40 -15.49
CA ASP A 187 17.59 3.78 -15.12
C ASP A 187 16.26 3.92 -14.34
N GLY A 188 16.01 5.12 -13.82
CA GLY A 188 14.83 5.38 -13.00
C GLY A 188 13.50 5.18 -13.74
N LEU A 189 13.47 5.43 -15.04
CA LEU A 189 12.27 5.26 -15.87
C LEU A 189 11.95 3.77 -16.07
N GLU A 190 12.94 2.96 -16.42
CA GLU A 190 12.79 1.52 -16.57
C GLU A 190 12.43 0.86 -15.24
N LEU A 191 13.05 1.30 -14.13
CA LEU A 191 12.68 0.84 -12.79
C LEU A 191 11.20 1.13 -12.46
N ALA A 192 10.72 2.34 -12.74
CA ALA A 192 9.32 2.73 -12.51
C ALA A 192 8.35 1.88 -13.35
N LYS A 193 8.66 1.64 -14.63
CA LYS A 193 7.86 0.78 -15.51
C LYS A 193 7.76 -0.66 -15.00
N ARG A 194 8.85 -1.22 -14.48
CA ARG A 194 8.85 -2.59 -13.91
C ARG A 194 8.04 -2.65 -12.62
N LEU A 195 8.23 -1.67 -11.73
CA LEU A 195 7.47 -1.56 -10.48
C LEU A 195 5.96 -1.51 -10.71
N LYS A 196 5.50 -0.79 -11.74
CA LYS A 196 4.08 -0.71 -12.08
C LYS A 196 3.45 -2.09 -12.38
N ASN A 197 4.22 -3.04 -12.89
CA ASN A 197 3.76 -4.40 -13.19
C ASN A 197 3.96 -5.36 -12.01
N ASP A 198 5.15 -5.36 -11.42
CA ASP A 198 5.56 -6.38 -10.45
C ASP A 198 5.18 -6.01 -9.01
N ALA A 199 5.12 -4.72 -8.70
CA ALA A 199 4.79 -4.17 -7.39
C ALA A 199 3.90 -2.92 -7.51
N PRO A 200 2.66 -3.05 -8.06
CA PRO A 200 1.79 -1.91 -8.40
C PRO A 200 1.35 -1.05 -7.21
N PHE A 201 1.64 -1.48 -5.98
CA PHE A 201 1.32 -0.75 -4.76
C PHE A 201 2.53 -0.03 -4.16
N THR A 202 3.73 -0.28 -4.65
CA THR A 202 4.95 0.42 -4.23
C THR A 202 5.04 1.74 -4.97
N ARG A 203 5.02 2.84 -4.23
CA ARG A 203 5.02 4.18 -4.81
C ARG A 203 6.42 4.57 -5.25
N VAL A 204 6.58 5.16 -6.43
CA VAL A 204 7.90 5.53 -6.97
C VAL A 204 8.00 7.04 -7.20
N ILE A 205 9.04 7.63 -6.62
CA ILE A 205 9.45 9.03 -6.82
C ILE A 205 10.75 9.02 -7.63
N ILE A 206 10.76 9.70 -8.77
CA ILE A 206 11.96 9.88 -9.58
C ILE A 206 12.61 11.23 -9.29
N ILE A 207 13.90 11.22 -9.01
CA ILE A 207 14.69 12.42 -8.79
C ILE A 207 15.60 12.64 -10.00
N SER A 208 15.54 13.81 -10.62
CA SER A 208 16.40 14.14 -11.76
C SER A 208 17.41 15.23 -11.42
N GLY A 209 18.67 15.03 -11.80
CA GLY A 209 19.72 16.05 -11.73
C GLY A 209 19.59 17.17 -12.77
N GLN A 210 18.81 16.97 -13.84
CA GLN A 210 18.69 17.88 -14.97
C GLN A 210 17.22 18.07 -15.37
N ALA A 211 16.94 19.10 -16.16
CA ALA A 211 15.63 19.24 -16.77
C ALA A 211 15.38 18.03 -17.69
N LEU A 212 14.23 17.39 -17.53
CA LEU A 212 13.82 16.27 -18.36
C LEU A 212 13.37 16.80 -19.72
N SER A 213 13.49 15.96 -20.75
CA SER A 213 12.86 16.28 -22.02
C SER A 213 11.33 16.15 -21.89
N PRO A 214 10.53 16.86 -22.70
CA PRO A 214 9.07 16.68 -22.68
C PRO A 214 8.64 15.22 -22.89
N GLU A 215 9.39 14.48 -23.72
CA GLU A 215 9.15 13.05 -23.97
C GLU A 215 9.39 12.20 -22.71
N ASP A 216 10.45 12.48 -21.95
CA ASP A 216 10.74 11.79 -20.70
C ASP A 216 9.73 12.14 -19.60
N GLU A 217 9.28 13.40 -19.54
CA GLU A 217 8.24 13.83 -18.60
C GLU A 217 6.92 13.08 -18.87
N ASP A 218 6.50 12.98 -20.12
CA ASP A 218 5.29 12.23 -20.49
C ASP A 218 5.39 10.76 -20.08
N LEU A 219 6.53 10.10 -20.36
CA LEU A 219 6.77 8.72 -19.98
C LEU A 219 6.81 8.52 -18.46
N LEU A 220 7.38 9.47 -17.71
CA LEU A 220 7.41 9.44 -16.25
C LEU A 220 6.02 9.67 -15.64
N ASN A 221 5.22 10.56 -16.21
CA ASN A 221 3.84 10.76 -15.77
C ASN A 221 2.98 9.49 -15.92
N GLU A 222 3.31 8.63 -16.90
CA GLU A 222 2.63 7.36 -17.08
C GLU A 222 3.15 6.24 -16.16
N SER A 223 4.39 6.32 -15.68
CA SER A 223 5.08 5.20 -15.03
C SER A 223 5.47 5.42 -13.58
N ALA A 224 5.60 6.67 -13.14
CA ALA A 224 5.95 7.05 -11.77
C ALA A 224 4.81 7.79 -11.07
N ASP A 225 4.80 7.78 -9.73
CA ASP A 225 3.80 8.48 -8.93
C ASP A 225 4.14 9.96 -8.73
N ALA A 226 5.43 10.31 -8.78
CA ALA A 226 5.91 11.69 -8.77
C ALA A 226 7.34 11.78 -9.32
N PHE A 227 7.74 12.99 -9.71
CA PHE A 227 9.12 13.32 -9.99
C PHE A 227 9.53 14.68 -9.39
N LEU A 228 10.82 14.84 -9.12
CA LEU A 228 11.42 16.04 -8.53
C LEU A 228 12.77 16.36 -9.19
N GLN A 229 13.08 17.64 -9.32
CA GLN A 229 14.36 18.10 -9.86
C GLN A 229 15.33 18.50 -8.73
N LYS A 230 16.60 18.08 -8.81
CA LYS A 230 17.69 18.56 -7.94
C LYS A 230 18.06 20.01 -8.37
N PRO A 231 18.31 20.93 -7.42
CA PRO A 231 18.23 20.76 -5.97
C PRO A 231 16.79 20.84 -5.48
N PHE A 232 16.42 19.94 -4.56
CA PHE A 232 15.11 19.93 -3.90
C PHE A 232 15.27 20.14 -2.39
N ARG A 233 14.16 20.40 -1.70
CA ARG A 233 14.13 20.47 -0.24
C ARG A 233 13.63 19.15 0.34
N LEU A 234 14.26 18.68 1.40
CA LEU A 234 13.88 17.43 2.09
C LEU A 234 12.39 17.42 2.50
N GLU A 235 11.84 18.57 2.90
CA GLU A 235 10.42 18.73 3.23
C GLU A 235 9.48 18.38 2.06
N GLN A 236 9.88 18.61 0.81
CA GLN A 236 9.06 18.28 -0.35
C GLN A 236 8.92 16.77 -0.49
N ILE A 237 10.03 16.04 -0.36
CA ILE A 237 10.02 14.57 -0.38
C ILE A 237 9.25 14.03 0.82
N GLN A 238 9.49 14.56 2.01
CA GLN A 238 8.76 14.14 3.20
C GLN A 238 7.24 14.30 3.02
N LYS A 239 6.79 15.42 2.45
CA LYS A 239 5.38 15.65 2.14
C LYS A 239 4.85 14.64 1.13
N MET A 240 5.60 14.35 0.06
CA MET A 240 5.21 13.34 -0.94
C MET A 240 5.13 11.93 -0.34
N LEU A 241 6.19 11.49 0.36
CA LEU A 241 6.22 10.19 1.03
C LEU A 241 5.08 10.05 2.04
N ASN A 242 4.90 11.05 2.91
CA ASN A 242 3.79 11.05 3.85
C ASN A 242 2.45 11.09 3.13
N SER A 243 2.32 11.83 2.03
CA SER A 243 1.11 11.84 1.21
C SER A 243 0.85 10.49 0.60
N PHE A 244 1.85 9.75 0.14
CA PHE A 244 1.72 8.41 -0.44
C PHE A 244 1.40 7.33 0.58
N ILE A 245 2.08 7.38 1.72
CA ILE A 245 1.77 6.54 2.87
C ILE A 245 0.36 6.86 3.38
N LYS A 246 -0.03 8.15 3.36
CA LYS A 246 -1.37 8.59 3.73
C LYS A 246 -2.39 8.38 2.64
N SER A 247 -2.11 8.39 1.34
CA SER A 247 -3.11 8.21 0.28
C SER A 247 -3.37 6.74 0.02
N GLY A 248 -2.43 5.88 0.41
CA GLY A 248 -2.74 4.50 0.79
C GLY A 248 -3.57 4.35 2.08
N ARG A 249 -3.81 5.42 2.87
CA ARG A 249 -4.49 5.43 4.19
C ARG A 249 -5.61 6.50 4.41
N LYS A 250 -5.90 7.43 3.49
CA LYS A 250 -6.72 8.64 3.75
C LYS A 250 -7.06 9.49 2.51
N VAL A 251 -8.36 9.52 2.22
CA VAL A 251 -9.30 10.61 1.85
C VAL A 251 -8.74 11.96 1.39
N ILE A 252 -9.22 12.43 0.23
CA ILE A 252 -9.13 13.81 -0.24
C ILE A 252 -10.24 14.63 0.43
N GLU A 253 -9.87 15.64 1.22
CA GLU A 253 -10.72 16.81 1.48
C GLU A 253 -10.53 17.81 0.33
N LYS A 254 -11.58 18.01 -0.46
CA LYS A 254 -12.25 19.30 -0.69
C LYS A 254 -13.44 19.14 -1.65
#